data_AF-A0A6L7HS51-F1
#
_entry.id   AF-A0A6L7HS51-F1
#
_cell.length_a   1.000
_cell.length_b   1.000
_cell.length_c   1.000
_cell.angle_alpha   90.00
_cell.angle_beta   90.00
_cell.angle_gamma   90.00
#
_symmetry.space_group_name_H-M   'P 1'
#
loop_
_entity.id
_entity.type
_entity.pdbx_description
1 polymer ?
#
loop_
_entity_poly.entity_id
_entity_poly.type
_entity_poly.pdbx_seq_one_letter_code
_entity_poly.pdbx_strand_id
1 'polypeptide(L)'
;MKVKFTFLCVFLFPLSAIGAADSEIEQLENRVHELKIKAERAQAEYLNAKSELERLQKSKATNKKTDYEKSDTPPTSVFNNKRMWNPERILWENKFFKCGNYLADGRCEYVVEMKNVRITLDKD
;
A
#
# COMPACT_ATOMS: atom_id res chain seq x y z
N MET A 1 -98.34 5.71 -18.00
CA MET A 1 -97.63 4.46 -17.67
C MET A 1 -96.26 4.81 -17.09
N LYS A 2 -95.88 4.11 -16.02
CA LYS A 2 -94.73 4.38 -15.14
C LYS A 2 -93.39 4.19 -15.86
N VAL A 3 -92.55 5.23 -15.92
CA VAL A 3 -91.12 5.07 -16.21
C VAL A 3 -90.38 5.31 -14.91
N LYS A 4 -89.82 4.22 -14.37
CA LYS A 4 -89.02 4.19 -13.14
C LYS A 4 -87.72 4.95 -13.40
N PHE A 5 -87.51 6.06 -12.70
CA PHE A 5 -86.22 6.75 -12.66
C PHE A 5 -85.32 6.00 -11.69
N THR A 6 -84.42 5.18 -12.24
CA THR A 6 -83.39 4.48 -11.48
C THR A 6 -82.37 5.51 -10.99
N PHE A 7 -82.23 5.63 -9.67
CA PHE A 7 -81.14 6.35 -9.02
C PHE A 7 -79.80 5.74 -9.47
N LEU A 8 -79.11 6.43 -10.38
CA LEU A 8 -77.73 6.13 -10.71
C LEU A 8 -76.85 6.81 -9.65
N CYS A 9 -76.54 6.09 -8.57
CA CYS A 9 -75.50 6.49 -7.63
C CYS A 9 -74.16 6.49 -8.37
N VAL A 10 -73.78 7.67 -8.87
CA VAL A 10 -72.42 7.96 -9.29
C VAL A 10 -71.54 7.88 -8.06
N PHE A 11 -70.97 6.69 -7.82
CA PHE A 11 -69.82 6.54 -6.94
C PHE A 11 -68.63 7.24 -7.60
N LEU A 12 -68.57 8.56 -7.41
CA LEU A 12 -67.33 9.33 -7.51
C LEU A 12 -66.47 8.94 -6.30
N PHE A 13 -65.87 7.75 -6.36
CA PHE A 13 -64.71 7.46 -5.53
C PHE A 13 -63.57 8.38 -5.99
N PRO A 14 -62.85 9.02 -5.06
CA PRO A 14 -61.74 9.89 -5.39
C PRO A 14 -60.59 9.04 -5.92
N LEU A 15 -60.50 8.91 -7.25
CA LEU A 15 -59.42 8.21 -7.96
C LEU A 15 -58.12 9.03 -8.01
N SER A 16 -57.92 9.98 -7.09
CA SER A 16 -56.84 10.96 -7.12
C SER A 16 -55.74 10.73 -6.08
N ALA A 17 -55.87 9.74 -5.19
CA ALA A 17 -54.88 9.49 -4.12
C ALA A 17 -53.83 8.42 -4.46
N ILE A 18 -54.03 7.59 -5.49
CA ILE A 18 -53.13 6.45 -5.78
C ILE A 18 -51.88 6.89 -6.56
N GLY A 19 -52.00 7.85 -7.49
CA GLY A 19 -50.86 8.28 -8.32
C GLY A 19 -49.79 9.12 -7.61
N ALA A 20 -50.09 9.69 -6.43
CA ALA A 20 -49.13 10.50 -5.68
C ALA A 20 -48.13 9.64 -4.89
N ALA A 21 -48.59 8.50 -4.34
CA ALA A 21 -47.74 7.59 -3.56
C ALA A 21 -46.74 6.84 -4.46
N ASP A 22 -47.17 6.42 -5.65
CA ASP A 22 -46.29 5.75 -6.62
C ASP A 22 -45.15 6.67 -7.10
N SER A 23 -45.41 7.97 -7.24
CA SER A 23 -44.41 8.96 -7.65
C SER A 23 -43.33 9.21 -6.57
N GLU A 24 -43.69 9.20 -5.28
CA GLU A 24 -42.72 9.37 -4.19
C GLU A 24 -41.82 8.13 -4.02
N ILE A 25 -42.38 6.93 -4.21
CA ILE A 25 -41.63 5.67 -4.17
C ILE A 25 -40.57 5.65 -5.28
N GLU A 26 -40.94 5.99 -6.52
CA GLU A 26 -40.01 6.04 -7.65
C GLU A 26 -38.87 7.06 -7.41
N GLN A 27 -39.18 8.24 -6.86
CA GLN A 27 -38.16 9.23 -6.50
C GLN A 27 -37.21 8.71 -5.42
N LEU A 28 -37.72 7.98 -4.43
CA LEU A 28 -36.92 7.42 -3.35
C LEU A 28 -36.02 6.29 -3.85
N GLU A 29 -36.52 5.42 -4.72
CA GLU A 29 -35.74 4.36 -5.36
C GLU A 29 -34.58 4.93 -6.18
N ASN A 30 -34.83 5.96 -6.97
CA ASN A 30 -33.79 6.67 -7.73
C ASN A 30 -32.73 7.26 -6.80
N ARG A 31 -33.14 7.88 -5.69
CA ARG A 31 -32.21 8.45 -4.70
C ARG A 31 -31.38 7.37 -4.00
N VAL A 32 -31.98 6.23 -3.66
CA VAL A 32 -31.26 5.09 -3.08
C VAL A 32 -30.23 4.56 -4.09
N HIS A 33 -30.59 4.46 -5.36
CA HIS A 33 -29.68 4.02 -6.42
C HIS A 33 -28.50 4.98 -6.58
N GLU A 34 -28.74 6.28 -6.62
CA GLU A 34 -27.68 7.29 -6.68
C GLU A 34 -26.74 7.23 -5.47
N LEU A 35 -27.30 7.07 -4.27
CA LEU A 35 -26.51 6.95 -3.04
C LEU A 35 -25.64 5.70 -3.06
N LYS A 36 -26.14 4.59 -3.59
CA LYS A 36 -25.36 3.36 -3.76
C LYS A 36 -24.16 3.58 -4.69
N ILE A 37 -24.38 4.19 -5.85
CA ILE A 37 -23.30 4.50 -6.81
C ILE A 37 -22.25 5.43 -6.15
N LYS A 38 -22.70 6.44 -5.40
CA LYS A 38 -21.78 7.34 -4.68
C LYS A 38 -20.94 6.60 -3.64
N ALA A 39 -21.55 5.66 -2.89
CA ALA A 39 -20.84 4.86 -1.90
C ALA A 39 -19.80 3.94 -2.57
N GLU A 40 -20.15 3.29 -3.68
CA GLU A 40 -19.22 2.43 -4.44
C GLU A 40 -18.03 3.23 -5.00
N ARG A 41 -18.29 4.42 -5.54
CA ARG A 41 -17.21 5.32 -6.01
C ARG A 41 -16.30 5.77 -4.88
N ALA A 42 -16.88 6.23 -3.76
CA ALA A 42 -16.10 6.63 -2.59
C ALA A 42 -15.26 5.47 -2.04
N GLN A 43 -15.79 4.25 -2.06
CA GLN A 43 -15.04 3.06 -1.65
C GLN A 43 -13.89 2.75 -2.61
N ALA A 44 -14.11 2.87 -3.93
CA ALA A 44 -13.05 2.69 -4.93
C ALA A 44 -11.94 3.74 -4.78
N GLU A 45 -12.30 5.01 -4.56
CA GLU A 45 -11.34 6.10 -4.29
C GLU A 45 -10.53 5.84 -3.02
N TYR A 46 -11.17 5.41 -1.94
CA TYR A 46 -10.49 5.03 -0.70
C TYR A 46 -9.48 3.89 -0.91
N LEU A 47 -9.87 2.84 -1.63
CA LEU A 47 -8.99 1.71 -1.91
C LEU A 47 -7.78 2.11 -2.76
N ASN A 48 -7.98 2.99 -3.74
CA ASN A 48 -6.89 3.52 -4.57
C ASN A 48 -5.94 4.42 -3.75
N ALA A 49 -6.48 5.32 -2.92
CA ALA A 49 -5.66 6.15 -2.04
C ALA A 49 -4.84 5.31 -1.05
N LYS A 50 -5.44 4.23 -0.51
CA LYS A 50 -4.76 3.30 0.39
C LYS A 50 -3.62 2.55 -0.32
N SER A 51 -3.86 2.03 -1.52
CA SER A 51 -2.82 1.29 -2.26
C SER A 51 -1.66 2.19 -2.66
N GLU A 52 -1.94 3.44 -3.03
CA GLU A 52 -0.91 4.44 -3.33
C GLU A 52 -0.10 4.81 -2.08
N LEU A 53 -0.75 4.97 -0.92
CA LEU A 53 -0.07 5.19 0.36
C LEU A 53 0.89 4.03 0.68
N GLU A 54 0.44 2.78 0.53
CA GLU A 54 1.28 1.60 0.75
C GLU A 54 2.47 1.56 -0.22
N ARG A 55 2.25 1.92 -1.49
CA ARG A 55 3.31 2.00 -2.51
C ARG A 55 4.37 3.04 -2.13
N LEU A 56 3.94 4.23 -1.69
CA LEU A 56 4.83 5.30 -1.26
C LEU A 56 5.58 4.96 0.01
N GLN A 57 4.94 4.28 0.98
CA GLN A 57 5.62 3.80 2.18
C GLN A 57 6.70 2.77 1.85
N LYS A 58 6.39 1.81 0.97
CA LYS A 58 7.36 0.82 0.50
C LYS A 58 8.53 1.49 -0.23
N SER A 59 8.26 2.45 -1.12
CA SER A 59 9.32 3.17 -1.84
C SER A 59 10.19 4.03 -0.92
N LYS A 60 9.64 4.57 0.17
CA LYS A 60 10.41 5.27 1.21
C LYS A 60 11.34 4.31 1.97
N ALA A 61 10.93 3.06 2.19
CA ALA A 61 11.77 2.04 2.80
C ALA A 61 12.93 1.62 1.88
N THR A 62 12.69 1.49 0.56
CA THR A 62 13.75 1.18 -0.41
C THR A 62 14.68 2.36 -0.72
N ASN A 63 14.16 3.59 -0.67
CA ASN A 63 14.94 4.82 -0.91
C ASN A 63 15.56 5.42 0.35
N LYS A 64 15.56 4.70 1.47
CA LYS A 64 16.47 5.02 2.56
C LYS A 64 17.89 4.68 2.08
N LYS A 65 18.43 5.54 1.21
CA LYS A 65 19.87 5.66 1.02
C LYS A 65 20.41 5.78 2.44
N THR A 66 21.09 4.73 2.89
CA THR A 66 21.96 4.80 4.04
C THR A 66 22.91 5.93 3.72
N ASP A 67 22.62 7.09 4.29
CA ASP A 67 23.60 8.13 4.54
C ASP A 67 24.59 7.43 5.47
N TYR A 68 25.54 6.69 4.86
CA TYR A 68 26.67 6.20 5.58
C TYR A 68 27.39 7.48 5.96
N GLU A 69 27.10 7.99 7.17
CA GLU A 69 27.93 8.98 7.84
C GLU A 69 29.37 8.61 7.50
N LYS A 70 30.14 9.59 7.00
CA LYS A 70 31.55 9.45 6.67
C LYS A 70 32.28 8.85 7.87
N SER A 71 32.29 7.53 7.93
CA SER A 71 32.85 6.75 9.00
C SER A 71 34.14 6.14 8.45
N ASP A 72 35.21 6.34 9.19
CA ASP A 72 36.54 5.81 8.86
C ASP A 72 36.56 4.27 8.82
N THR A 73 35.50 3.62 9.34
CA THR A 73 35.34 2.17 9.37
C THR A 73 34.04 1.77 8.66
N PRO A 74 34.06 0.74 7.80
CA PRO A 74 32.84 0.24 7.17
C PRO A 74 31.89 -0.35 8.21
N PRO A 75 30.57 -0.27 8.00
CA PRO A 75 29.60 -0.87 8.93
C PRO A 75 29.68 -2.39 8.89
N THR A 76 29.41 -3.04 10.02
CA THR A 76 29.43 -4.51 10.16
C THR A 76 28.49 -5.22 9.18
N SER A 77 27.41 -4.56 8.76
CA SER A 77 26.41 -5.08 7.82
C SER A 77 26.95 -5.41 6.42
N VAL A 78 28.12 -4.88 6.05
CA VAL A 78 28.82 -5.20 4.79
C VAL A 78 29.37 -6.63 4.81
N PHE A 79 29.69 -7.16 5.99
CA PHE A 79 30.25 -8.50 6.15
C PHE A 79 29.16 -9.50 6.59
N ASN A 80 28.93 -10.55 5.80
CA ASN A 80 28.07 -11.67 6.20
C ASN A 80 28.50 -12.98 5.53
N ASN A 81 29.04 -13.93 6.30
CA ASN A 81 29.61 -15.17 5.76
C ASN A 81 28.59 -16.20 5.25
N LYS A 82 27.29 -15.94 5.40
CA LYS A 82 26.21 -16.75 4.82
C LYS A 82 25.70 -16.20 3.49
N ARG A 83 26.16 -15.02 3.06
CA ARG A 83 25.81 -14.47 1.73
C ARG A 83 26.64 -15.16 0.65
N MET A 84 26.00 -15.40 -0.50
CA MET A 84 26.65 -15.94 -1.70
C MET A 84 27.84 -15.07 -2.15
N TRP A 85 27.72 -13.75 -1.96
CA TRP A 85 28.83 -12.81 -2.14
C TRP A 85 29.20 -12.21 -0.78
N ASN A 86 30.29 -12.72 -0.20
CA ASN A 86 30.88 -12.19 1.02
C ASN A 86 32.39 -12.04 0.84
N PRO A 87 32.88 -10.85 0.50
CA PRO A 87 34.32 -10.62 0.38
C PRO A 87 35.00 -10.85 1.74
N GLU A 88 36.09 -11.63 1.76
CA GLU A 88 36.87 -11.86 3.00
C GLU A 88 37.46 -10.56 3.57
N ARG A 89 37.72 -9.60 2.68
CA ARG A 89 38.19 -8.25 2.98
C ARG A 89 37.58 -7.25 2.00
N ILE A 90 37.32 -6.03 2.45
CA ILE A 90 36.86 -4.92 1.62
C ILE A 90 37.84 -3.76 1.69
N LEU A 91 37.92 -2.99 0.61
CA LEU A 91 38.62 -1.72 0.59
C LEU A 91 37.62 -0.62 0.96
N TRP A 92 37.93 0.18 1.97
CA TRP A 92 37.12 1.31 2.44
C TRP A 92 38.05 2.45 2.83
N GLU A 93 37.86 3.65 2.29
CA GLU A 93 38.72 4.83 2.55
C GLU A 93 40.24 4.50 2.47
N ASN A 94 40.65 3.80 1.40
CA ASN A 94 42.03 3.35 1.14
C ASN A 94 42.63 2.37 2.17
N LYS A 95 41.82 1.78 3.03
CA LYS A 95 42.23 0.78 4.02
C LYS A 95 41.48 -0.51 3.80
N PHE A 96 42.15 -1.63 4.06
CA PHE A 96 41.50 -2.93 4.01
C PHE A 96 40.91 -3.27 5.36
N PHE A 97 39.67 -3.76 5.34
CA PHE A 97 38.97 -4.21 6.54
C PHE A 97 38.47 -5.63 6.35
N LYS A 98 38.38 -6.36 7.46
CA LYS A 98 37.76 -7.69 7.53
C LYS A 98 36.84 -7.77 8.74
N CYS A 99 35.96 -8.76 8.74
CA CYS A 99 35.23 -9.11 9.96
C CYS A 99 36.19 -9.72 11.00
N GLY A 100 36.09 -9.30 12.25
CA GLY A 100 36.85 -9.87 13.37
C GLY A 100 36.23 -11.16 13.90
N ASN A 101 34.90 -11.21 13.98
CA ASN A 101 34.15 -12.39 14.41
C ASN A 101 32.77 -12.47 13.73
N TYR A 102 32.42 -13.64 13.19
CA TYR A 102 31.09 -13.91 12.64
C TYR A 102 30.22 -14.62 13.68
N LEU A 103 29.01 -14.12 13.86
CA LEU A 103 27.99 -14.76 14.70
C LEU A 103 27.42 -16.01 14.02
N ALA A 104 26.69 -16.83 14.78
CA ALA A 104 26.07 -18.06 14.26
C ALA A 104 25.05 -17.81 13.13
N ASP A 105 24.46 -16.62 13.06
CA ASP A 105 23.56 -16.18 11.98
C ASP A 105 24.30 -15.62 10.76
N GLY A 106 25.63 -15.56 10.82
CA GLY A 106 26.53 -15.10 9.79
C GLY A 106 26.78 -13.60 9.77
N ARG A 107 26.14 -12.80 10.65
CA ARG A 107 26.42 -11.37 10.76
C ARG A 107 27.79 -11.14 11.40
N CYS A 108 28.44 -10.06 11.02
CA CYS A 108 29.68 -9.64 11.65
C CYS A 108 29.43 -8.91 12.97
N GLU A 109 30.17 -9.26 14.01
CA GLU A 109 30.07 -8.64 15.32
C GLU A 109 30.86 -7.32 15.39
N TYR A 110 32.08 -7.29 14.84
CA TYR A 110 32.93 -6.10 14.78
C TYR A 110 33.93 -6.17 13.61
N VAL A 111 34.38 -5.01 13.15
CA VAL A 111 35.27 -4.84 11.99
C VAL A 111 36.70 -4.55 12.44
N VAL A 112 37.69 -5.12 11.74
CA VAL A 112 39.12 -4.96 12.03
C VAL A 112 39.86 -4.44 10.79
N GLU A 113 40.65 -3.38 10.96
CA GLU A 113 41.56 -2.85 9.95
C GLU A 113 42.76 -3.80 9.75
N MET A 114 43.06 -4.13 8.50
CA MET A 114 44.18 -4.97 8.10
C MET A 114 45.43 -4.12 7.88
N LYS A 115 46.31 -4.04 8.89
CA LYS A 115 47.53 -3.22 8.85
C LYS A 115 48.64 -3.74 7.91
N ASN A 116 48.57 -5.00 7.48
CA ASN A 116 49.63 -5.66 6.69
C ASN A 116 49.04 -6.41 5.48
N VAL A 117 48.46 -5.69 4.53
CA VAL A 117 48.06 -6.30 3.25
C VAL A 117 49.27 -6.40 2.34
N ARG A 118 49.92 -7.56 2.31
CA ARG A 118 50.88 -7.87 1.24
C ARG A 118 50.08 -8.08 -0.03
N ILE A 119 50.16 -7.12 -0.95
CA ILE A 119 49.68 -7.31 -2.32
C ILE A 119 50.74 -8.18 -3.00
N THR A 120 50.54 -9.50 -3.01
CA THR A 120 51.23 -10.35 -3.98
C THR A 120 50.61 -10.00 -5.34
N LEU A 121 51.33 -9.19 -6.11
CA LEU A 121 51.12 -9.10 -7.54
C LEU A 121 51.66 -10.40 -8.12
N ASP A 122 50.81 -11.43 -8.16
CA ASP A 122 51.09 -12.59 -8.99
C ASP A 122 51.04 -12.09 -10.43
N LYS A 123 52.22 -11.84 -10.99
CA LYS A 123 52.42 -11.73 -12.44
C LYS A 123 52.21 -13.13 -13.01
N ASP A 124 51.36 -13.19 -14.03
CA ASP A 124 51.05 -14.37 -14.85
C ASP A 124 52.29 -15.23 -15.21
#